data_AF-A0A1A9VF72-F1
#
_entry.id   AF-A0A1A9VF72-F1
#
_cell.length_a   1.000
_cell.length_b   1.000
_cell.length_c   1.000
_cell.angle_alpha   90.00
_cell.angle_beta   90.00
_cell.angle_gamma   90.00
#
_symmetry.space_group_name_H-M   'P 1'
#
loop_
_entity.id
_entity.type
_entity.pdbx_description
1 polymer ?
#
loop_
_entity_poly.entity_id
_entity_poly.type
_entity_poly.pdbx_seq_one_letter_code
_entity_poly.pdbx_strand_id
1 'polypeptide(L)'
;MKVVPAPKTVWKTYEQKNKDEKRDLSPCLSIYRPQITSSLSIILRISGVALGFLFWGLGLFSLISDHKAEELVQYAEDLNWPGWFWATARWFVAFPFAFHYCNGIRHMCFMAGSFLNIGQIYATGYIVFIIATVLTVYLAMYNEIEEFKVKHREENLNSNVSGNYKTNLKLPFSRRDDSHLKPNSENKGTLDMVFYPFNSAPKKLMLERQTSECLRTNSQIKRELHRGCHVLFTFALKRIRENKRSHVQAVNPCIGVCTNEMNKYITKTTYPRQK
;
A
#
# COMPACT_ATOMS: atom_id res chain seq x y z
N MET A 1 -13.34 -72.10 -30.04
CA MET A 1 -13.25 -70.79 -29.36
C MET A 1 -13.93 -69.75 -30.23
N LYS A 2 -14.82 -68.92 -29.66
CA LYS A 2 -15.45 -67.82 -30.40
C LYS A 2 -14.45 -66.67 -30.46
N VAL A 3 -13.88 -66.42 -31.64
CA VAL A 3 -12.94 -65.30 -31.85
C VAL A 3 -13.76 -64.02 -31.84
N VAL A 4 -13.65 -63.23 -30.77
CA VAL A 4 -14.27 -61.91 -30.70
C VAL A 4 -13.27 -60.91 -31.29
N PRO A 5 -13.62 -60.16 -32.35
CA PRO A 5 -12.73 -59.15 -32.91
C PRO A 5 -12.47 -58.04 -31.88
N ALA A 6 -11.21 -57.63 -31.74
CA ALA A 6 -10.85 -56.54 -30.85
C ALA A 6 -11.59 -55.24 -31.25
N PRO A 7 -12.14 -54.49 -30.28
CA PRO A 7 -12.81 -53.24 -30.59
C PRO A 7 -11.82 -52.28 -31.27
N LYS A 8 -12.26 -51.60 -32.33
CA LYS A 8 -11.44 -50.58 -33.01
C LYS A 8 -11.06 -49.52 -31.96
N THR A 9 -9.78 -49.41 -31.66
CA THR A 9 -9.27 -48.41 -30.71
C THR A 9 -9.36 -47.04 -31.36
N VAL A 10 -10.47 -46.34 -31.14
CA VAL A 10 -10.55 -44.92 -31.42
C VAL A 10 -9.69 -44.22 -30.38
N TRP A 11 -8.66 -43.49 -30.81
CA TRP A 11 -7.84 -42.67 -29.92
C TRP A 11 -8.73 -41.60 -29.28
N LYS A 12 -9.09 -41.80 -28.01
CA LYS A 12 -9.82 -40.82 -27.20
C LYS A 12 -8.86 -40.09 -26.30
N THR A 13 -9.08 -38.80 -26.10
CA THR A 13 -8.34 -38.03 -25.09
C THR A 13 -8.72 -38.49 -23.69
N TYR A 14 -7.84 -38.23 -22.72
CA TYR A 14 -8.08 -38.57 -21.30
C TYR A 14 -9.41 -38.01 -20.79
N GLU A 15 -9.74 -36.77 -21.15
CA GLU A 15 -11.00 -36.14 -20.77
C GLU A 15 -12.22 -36.82 -21.40
N GLN A 16 -12.15 -37.13 -22.70
CA GLN A 16 -13.22 -37.85 -23.39
C GLN A 16 -13.47 -39.22 -22.76
N LYS A 17 -12.40 -39.95 -22.42
CA LYS A 17 -12.51 -41.25 -21.74
C LYS A 17 -13.19 -41.13 -20.38
N ASN A 18 -12.81 -40.15 -19.56
CA ASN A 18 -13.43 -39.96 -18.24
C ASN A 18 -14.88 -39.48 -18.32
N LYS A 19 -15.22 -38.66 -19.32
CA LYS A 19 -16.60 -38.24 -19.60
C LYS A 19 -17.46 -39.42 -20.06
N ASP A 20 -16.95 -40.24 -20.97
CA ASP A 20 -17.64 -41.44 -21.47
C ASP A 20 -17.88 -42.46 -20.34
N GLU A 21 -16.91 -42.60 -19.44
CA GLU A 21 -16.99 -43.49 -18.27
C GLU A 21 -17.75 -42.87 -17.08
N LYS A 22 -18.29 -41.64 -17.22
CA LYS A 22 -19.00 -40.89 -16.16
C LYS A 22 -18.27 -40.88 -14.82
N ARG A 23 -16.96 -40.68 -14.85
CA ARG A 23 -16.14 -40.60 -13.64
C ARG A 23 -16.30 -39.23 -13.00
N ASP A 24 -16.81 -39.23 -11.78
CA ASP A 24 -16.91 -38.01 -10.99
C ASP A 24 -15.54 -37.53 -10.53
N LEU A 25 -15.40 -36.21 -10.45
CA LEU A 25 -14.21 -35.57 -9.90
C LEU A 25 -14.22 -35.71 -8.38
N SER A 26 -13.07 -36.10 -7.82
CA SER A 26 -12.90 -36.11 -6.37
C SER A 26 -13.09 -34.69 -5.82
N PRO A 27 -13.77 -34.52 -4.68
CA PRO A 27 -13.93 -33.21 -4.06
C PRO A 27 -12.55 -32.62 -3.76
N CYS A 28 -12.31 -31.36 -4.13
CA CYS A 28 -11.00 -30.72 -3.97
C CYS A 28 -11.03 -29.57 -2.97
N LEU A 29 -11.76 -28.49 -3.28
CA LEU A 29 -11.75 -27.27 -2.47
C LEU A 29 -12.56 -27.41 -1.16
N SER A 30 -13.60 -28.24 -1.16
CA SER A 30 -14.48 -28.44 -0.01
C SER A 30 -13.84 -29.24 1.12
N ILE A 31 -12.88 -30.12 0.80
CA ILE A 31 -12.22 -31.00 1.78
C ILE A 31 -10.85 -30.47 2.24
N TYR A 32 -10.28 -29.49 1.53
CA TYR A 32 -8.94 -29.02 1.82
C TYR A 32 -8.94 -28.06 3.01
N ARG A 33 -8.02 -28.26 3.95
CA ARG A 33 -7.86 -27.36 5.10
C ARG A 33 -7.40 -25.97 4.61
N PRO A 34 -8.05 -24.87 5.02
CA PRO A 34 -7.59 -23.53 4.66
C PRO A 34 -6.21 -23.26 5.29
N GLN A 35 -5.22 -22.99 4.44
CA GLN A 35 -3.86 -22.64 4.85
C GLN A 35 -3.62 -21.15 4.60
N ILE A 36 -2.79 -20.52 5.42
CA ILE A 36 -2.41 -19.10 5.25
C ILE A 36 -1.79 -18.88 3.86
N THR A 37 -1.03 -19.84 3.36
CA THR A 37 -0.42 -19.82 2.03
C THR A 37 -1.45 -19.73 0.90
N SER A 38 -2.46 -20.61 0.89
CA SER A 38 -3.53 -20.59 -0.11
C SER A 38 -4.41 -19.36 0.02
N SER A 39 -4.75 -18.96 1.25
CA SER A 39 -5.60 -17.80 1.51
C SER A 39 -4.95 -16.50 1.05
N LEU A 40 -3.66 -16.26 1.37
CA LEU A 40 -2.95 -15.07 0.89
C LEU A 40 -2.86 -15.01 -0.64
N SER A 41 -2.75 -16.18 -1.30
CA SER A 41 -2.74 -16.23 -2.77
C SER A 41 -4.10 -15.87 -3.37
N ILE A 42 -5.20 -16.36 -2.77
CA ILE A 42 -6.57 -16.01 -3.18
C ILE A 42 -6.82 -14.51 -2.97
N ILE A 43 -6.48 -13.98 -1.79
CA ILE A 43 -6.68 -12.56 -1.47
C ILE A 43 -5.88 -11.67 -2.42
N LEU A 44 -4.66 -12.07 -2.83
CA LEU A 44 -3.86 -11.30 -3.80
C LEU A 44 -4.56 -11.20 -5.16
N ARG A 45 -5.17 -12.30 -5.61
CA ARG A 45 -5.91 -12.32 -6.88
C ARG A 45 -7.17 -11.46 -6.78
N ILE A 46 -7.94 -11.63 -5.71
CA ILE A 46 -9.15 -10.83 -5.47
C ILE A 46 -8.82 -9.34 -5.39
N SER A 47 -7.78 -8.95 -4.66
CA SER A 47 -7.36 -7.55 -4.56
C SER A 47 -6.88 -7.00 -5.90
N GLY A 48 -6.15 -7.79 -6.69
CA GLY A 48 -5.71 -7.39 -8.03
C GLY A 48 -6.89 -7.19 -8.99
N VAL A 49 -7.87 -8.09 -8.97
CA VAL A 49 -9.10 -7.96 -9.77
C VAL A 49 -9.91 -6.74 -9.33
N ALA A 50 -10.09 -6.53 -8.02
CA ALA A 50 -10.81 -5.38 -7.48
C ALA A 50 -10.16 -4.05 -7.88
N LEU A 51 -8.83 -3.94 -7.74
CA LEU A 51 -8.08 -2.76 -8.17
C LEU A 51 -8.16 -2.57 -9.69
N GLY A 52 -8.07 -3.64 -10.46
CA GLY A 52 -8.24 -3.61 -11.92
C GLY A 52 -9.59 -3.02 -12.32
N PHE A 53 -10.68 -3.51 -11.74
CA PHE A 53 -12.02 -2.95 -11.97
C PHE A 53 -12.15 -1.51 -11.52
N LEU A 54 -11.54 -1.13 -10.39
CA LEU A 54 -11.55 0.24 -9.90
C LEU A 54 -10.85 1.20 -10.88
N PHE A 55 -9.64 0.87 -11.35
CA PHE A 55 -8.91 1.71 -12.31
C PHE A 55 -9.60 1.76 -13.68
N TRP A 56 -10.09 0.62 -14.19
CA TRP A 56 -10.86 0.60 -15.44
C TRP A 56 -12.17 1.37 -15.33
N GLY A 57 -12.88 1.23 -14.20
CA GLY A 57 -14.11 1.94 -13.93
C GLY A 57 -13.91 3.45 -13.86
N LEU A 58 -12.89 3.92 -13.13
CA LEU A 58 -12.55 5.34 -13.07
C LEU A 58 -12.12 5.90 -14.43
N GLY A 59 -11.30 5.14 -15.18
CA GLY A 59 -10.85 5.55 -16.51
C GLY A 59 -12.00 5.63 -17.52
N LEU A 60 -12.89 4.63 -17.52
CA LEU A 60 -14.05 4.62 -18.41
C LEU A 60 -15.09 5.67 -18.01
N PHE A 61 -15.32 5.85 -16.71
CA PHE A 61 -16.19 6.90 -16.20
C PHE A 61 -15.69 8.27 -16.63
N SER A 62 -14.39 8.54 -16.52
CA SER A 62 -13.79 9.80 -16.97
C SER A 62 -13.85 10.02 -18.49
N LEU A 63 -14.02 8.96 -19.27
CA LEU A 63 -14.13 9.05 -20.73
C LEU A 63 -15.57 9.28 -21.20
N ILE A 64 -16.55 8.73 -20.47
CA ILE A 64 -17.97 8.81 -20.82
C ILE A 64 -18.64 10.03 -20.17
N SER A 65 -18.18 10.44 -18.97
CA SER A 65 -18.78 11.51 -18.21
C SER A 65 -18.12 12.86 -18.51
N ASP A 66 -18.93 13.90 -18.64
CA ASP A 66 -18.46 15.30 -18.72
C ASP A 66 -18.15 15.90 -17.33
N HIS A 67 -18.43 15.17 -16.25
CA HIS A 67 -18.21 15.65 -14.89
C HIS A 67 -16.72 15.70 -14.53
N LYS A 68 -16.31 16.83 -13.95
CA LYS A 68 -14.97 16.98 -13.39
C LYS A 68 -14.87 16.31 -12.03
N ALA A 69 -13.66 15.87 -11.67
CA ALA A 69 -13.40 15.25 -10.37
C ALA A 69 -13.82 16.15 -9.19
N GLU A 70 -13.67 17.47 -9.32
CA GLU A 70 -14.06 18.44 -8.29
C GLU A 70 -15.57 18.43 -8.02
N GLU A 71 -16.39 18.30 -9.07
CA GLU A 71 -17.85 18.23 -8.95
C GLU A 71 -18.27 16.97 -8.21
N LEU A 72 -17.63 15.82 -8.50
CA LEU A 72 -17.91 14.55 -7.82
C LEU A 72 -17.60 14.60 -6.32
N VAL A 73 -16.53 15.30 -5.94
CA VAL A 73 -16.18 15.51 -4.54
C VAL A 73 -17.22 16.39 -3.85
N GLN A 74 -17.67 17.47 -4.50
CA GLN A 74 -18.74 18.32 -3.97
C GLN A 74 -20.04 17.54 -3.78
N TYR A 75 -20.45 16.75 -4.76
CA TYR A 75 -21.61 15.86 -4.60
C TYR A 75 -21.42 14.91 -3.41
N ALA A 76 -20.24 14.32 -3.24
CA ALA A 76 -19.95 13.44 -2.12
C ALA A 76 -20.03 14.18 -0.76
N GLU A 77 -19.58 15.42 -0.68
CA GLU A 77 -19.70 16.27 0.51
C GLU A 77 -21.17 16.62 0.82
N ASP A 78 -21.97 16.92 -0.21
CA ASP A 78 -23.38 17.28 -0.08
C ASP A 78 -24.25 16.14 0.45
N LEU A 79 -23.82 14.87 0.26
CA LEU A 79 -24.52 13.72 0.85
C LEU A 79 -24.54 13.75 2.38
N ASN A 80 -23.62 14.48 3.03
CA ASN A 80 -23.52 14.66 4.50
C ASN A 80 -23.62 13.34 5.31
N TRP A 81 -22.96 12.28 4.83
CA TRP A 81 -22.90 10.99 5.51
C TRP A 81 -22.00 11.04 6.75
N PRO A 82 -22.26 10.20 7.76
CA PRO A 82 -21.50 10.22 9.00
C PRO A 82 -20.02 9.90 8.75
N GLY A 83 -19.12 10.54 9.51
CA GLY A 83 -17.67 10.44 9.29
C GLY A 83 -17.11 9.01 9.33
N TRP A 84 -17.74 8.10 10.08
CA TRP A 84 -17.34 6.69 10.11
C TRP A 84 -17.51 6.01 8.74
N PHE A 85 -18.52 6.41 7.96
CA PHE A 85 -18.72 5.87 6.63
C PHE A 85 -17.55 6.22 5.72
N TRP A 86 -17.18 7.51 5.65
CA TRP A 86 -16.05 7.97 4.85
C TRP A 86 -14.72 7.37 5.32
N ALA A 87 -14.55 7.14 6.61
CA ALA A 87 -13.39 6.41 7.14
C ALA A 87 -13.35 4.96 6.64
N THR A 88 -14.48 4.24 6.68
CA THR A 88 -14.55 2.86 6.17
C THR A 88 -14.36 2.79 4.65
N ALA A 89 -14.96 3.71 3.89
CA ALA A 89 -14.81 3.78 2.44
C ALA A 89 -13.34 3.96 2.03
N ARG A 90 -12.63 4.89 2.69
CA ARG A 90 -11.18 5.07 2.49
C ARG A 90 -10.39 3.81 2.82
N TRP A 91 -10.75 3.10 3.88
CA TRP A 91 -10.11 1.84 4.24
C TRP A 91 -10.32 0.74 3.18
N PHE A 92 -11.54 0.59 2.67
CA PHE A 92 -11.86 -0.41 1.64
C PHE A 92 -11.13 -0.16 0.30
N VAL A 93 -10.78 1.09 -0.01
CA VAL A 93 -9.96 1.40 -1.18
C VAL A 93 -8.47 1.24 -0.88
N ALA A 94 -8.00 1.68 0.30
CA ALA A 94 -6.59 1.65 0.67
C ALA A 94 -6.07 0.22 0.98
N PHE A 95 -6.88 -0.62 1.63
CA PHE A 95 -6.48 -1.97 2.03
C PHE A 95 -6.10 -2.89 0.86
N PRO A 96 -6.94 -3.07 -0.18
CA PRO A 96 -6.59 -3.93 -1.30
C PRO A 96 -5.35 -3.42 -2.02
N PHE A 97 -5.15 -2.10 -2.13
CA PHE A 97 -3.94 -1.51 -2.70
C PHE A 97 -2.69 -1.87 -1.89
N ALA A 98 -2.69 -1.56 -0.58
CA ALA A 98 -1.55 -1.83 0.30
C ALA A 98 -1.21 -3.33 0.36
N PHE A 99 -2.23 -4.18 0.50
CA PHE A 99 -2.06 -5.63 0.52
C PHE A 99 -1.52 -6.16 -0.81
N HIS A 100 -2.10 -5.75 -1.95
CA HIS A 100 -1.66 -6.21 -3.27
C HIS A 100 -0.22 -5.80 -3.55
N TYR A 101 0.16 -4.58 -3.18
CA TYR A 101 1.51 -4.07 -3.33
C TYR A 101 2.53 -4.88 -2.51
N CYS A 102 2.31 -5.01 -1.20
CA CYS A 102 3.24 -5.71 -0.32
C CYS A 102 3.33 -7.21 -0.63
N ASN A 103 2.18 -7.86 -0.88
CA ASN A 103 2.18 -9.28 -1.20
C ASN A 103 2.69 -9.52 -2.65
N GLY A 104 2.49 -8.59 -3.57
CA GLY A 104 3.12 -8.60 -4.90
C GLY A 104 4.64 -8.63 -4.81
N ILE A 105 5.25 -7.79 -3.96
CA ILE A 105 6.70 -7.82 -3.70
C ILE A 105 7.14 -9.19 -3.16
N ARG A 106 6.40 -9.75 -2.21
CA ARG A 106 6.67 -11.11 -1.69
C ARG A 106 6.65 -12.16 -2.80
N HIS A 107 5.69 -12.09 -3.73
CA HIS A 107 5.64 -12.97 -4.89
C HIS A 107 6.81 -12.74 -5.87
N MET A 108 7.27 -11.51 -6.06
CA MET A 108 8.49 -11.23 -6.83
C MET A 108 9.73 -11.86 -6.17
N CYS A 109 9.83 -11.83 -4.85
CA CYS A 109 10.90 -12.53 -4.12
C CYS A 109 10.83 -14.06 -4.32
N PHE A 110 9.63 -14.64 -4.36
CA PHE A 110 9.45 -16.05 -4.67
C PHE A 110 9.88 -16.39 -6.10
N MET A 111 9.54 -15.54 -7.08
CA MET A 111 10.00 -15.69 -8.47
C MET A 111 11.52 -15.57 -8.59
N ALA A 112 12.16 -14.77 -7.73
CA ALA A 112 13.62 -14.69 -7.64
C ALA A 112 14.28 -15.88 -6.91
N GLY A 113 13.52 -16.89 -6.50
CA GLY A 113 14.01 -18.08 -5.79
C GLY A 113 14.32 -17.86 -4.31
N SER A 114 13.76 -16.81 -3.69
CA SER A 114 13.96 -16.49 -2.26
C SER A 114 12.76 -16.94 -1.42
N PHE A 115 12.99 -17.19 -0.13
CA PHE A 115 11.94 -17.48 0.88
C PHE A 115 11.08 -18.72 0.56
N LEU A 116 11.66 -19.78 -0.02
CA LEU A 116 10.94 -21.00 -0.42
C LEU A 116 10.86 -22.08 0.68
N ASN A 117 11.50 -21.86 1.84
CA ASN A 117 11.37 -22.76 2.98
C ASN A 117 10.02 -22.56 3.67
N ILE A 118 9.40 -23.63 4.17
CA ILE A 118 8.07 -23.58 4.80
C ILE A 118 8.00 -22.52 5.91
N GLY A 119 8.98 -22.47 6.82
CA GLY A 119 9.04 -21.47 7.89
C GLY A 119 9.15 -20.03 7.37
N GLN A 120 9.89 -19.81 6.29
CA GLN A 120 10.03 -18.49 5.65
C GLN A 120 8.75 -18.06 4.94
N ILE A 121 8.03 -19.01 4.33
CA ILE A 121 6.75 -18.74 3.67
C ILE A 121 5.70 -18.27 4.69
N TYR A 122 5.64 -18.89 5.87
CA TYR A 122 4.74 -18.46 6.95
C TYR A 122 5.18 -17.12 7.55
N ALA A 123 6.47 -16.94 7.86
CA ALA A 123 6.98 -15.70 8.41
C ALA A 123 6.71 -14.50 7.49
N THR A 124 7.03 -14.64 6.20
CA THR A 124 6.75 -13.59 5.19
C THR A 124 5.26 -13.35 5.01
N GLY A 125 4.40 -14.36 5.18
CA GLY A 125 2.95 -14.20 5.13
C GLY A 125 2.41 -13.28 6.21
N TYR A 126 2.80 -13.51 7.48
CA TYR A 126 2.38 -12.66 8.59
C TYR A 126 2.98 -11.25 8.50
N ILE A 127 4.25 -11.14 8.11
CA ILE A 127 4.92 -9.84 7.94
C ILE A 127 4.20 -8.98 6.89
N VAL A 128 3.86 -9.56 5.73
CA VAL A 128 3.13 -8.85 4.68
C VAL A 128 1.78 -8.35 5.18
N PHE A 129 1.05 -9.18 5.94
CA PHE A 129 -0.25 -8.77 6.49
C PHE A 129 -0.10 -7.58 7.44
N ILE A 130 0.85 -7.63 8.38
CA ILE A 130 1.11 -6.53 9.33
C ILE A 130 1.51 -5.25 8.59
N ILE A 131 2.46 -5.34 7.64
CA ILE A 131 2.91 -4.17 6.87
C ILE A 131 1.76 -3.58 6.06
N ALA A 132 0.93 -4.44 5.43
CA ALA A 132 -0.22 -3.99 4.66
C ALA A 132 -1.25 -3.26 5.56
N THR A 133 -1.54 -3.79 6.75
CA THR A 133 -2.45 -3.13 7.70
C THR A 133 -1.91 -1.78 8.15
N VAL A 134 -0.63 -1.69 8.54
CA VAL A 134 0.00 -0.43 8.94
C VAL A 134 -0.02 0.59 7.81
N LEU A 135 0.32 0.17 6.59
CA LEU A 135 0.29 1.02 5.40
C LEU A 135 -1.13 1.51 5.10
N THR A 136 -2.13 0.64 5.27
CA THR A 136 -3.55 0.99 5.08
C THR A 136 -3.99 2.07 6.07
N VAL A 137 -3.67 1.90 7.36
CA VAL A 137 -4.01 2.89 8.39
C VAL A 137 -3.35 4.22 8.09
N TYR A 138 -2.06 4.20 7.72
CA TYR A 138 -1.33 5.40 7.33
C TYR A 138 -1.97 6.12 6.14
N LEU A 139 -2.34 5.38 5.07
CA LEU A 139 -2.97 5.96 3.88
C LEU A 139 -4.39 6.48 4.16
N ALA A 140 -5.17 5.76 4.96
CA ALA A 140 -6.56 6.13 5.23
C ALA A 140 -6.67 7.34 6.18
N MET A 141 -5.74 7.46 7.14
CA MET A 141 -5.72 8.51 8.17
C MET A 141 -4.69 9.62 7.88
N TYR A 142 -4.09 9.66 6.70
CA TYR A 142 -3.01 10.61 6.38
C TYR A 142 -3.43 12.06 6.65
N ASN A 143 -4.64 12.44 6.24
CA ASN A 143 -5.15 13.80 6.38
C ASN A 143 -5.34 14.18 7.85
N GLU A 144 -5.96 13.30 8.64
CA GLU A 144 -6.19 13.51 10.07
C GLU A 144 -4.87 13.57 10.85
N ILE A 145 -3.88 12.77 10.45
CA ILE A 145 -2.54 12.80 11.04
C ILE A 145 -1.84 14.13 10.75
N GLU A 146 -1.94 14.66 9.53
CA GLU A 146 -1.35 15.96 9.19
C GLU A 146 -2.06 17.11 9.89
N GLU A 147 -3.39 17.11 9.96
CA GLU A 147 -4.15 18.10 10.73
C GLU A 147 -3.77 18.09 12.22
N PHE A 148 -3.65 16.90 12.81
CA PHE A 148 -3.22 16.75 14.20
C PHE A 148 -1.79 17.29 14.41
N LYS A 149 -0.86 17.02 13.49
CA LYS A 149 0.51 17.55 13.54
C LYS A 149 0.55 19.07 13.44
N VAL A 150 -0.26 19.67 12.57
CA VAL A 150 -0.35 21.12 12.41
C VAL A 150 -0.88 21.74 13.70
N LYS A 151 -2.01 21.26 14.21
CA LYS A 151 -2.60 21.75 15.47
C LYS A 151 -1.63 21.63 16.65
N HIS A 152 -0.96 20.49 16.79
CA HIS A 152 0.01 20.28 17.86
C HIS A 152 1.24 21.20 17.72
N ARG A 153 1.67 21.50 16.48
CA ARG A 153 2.75 22.47 16.23
C ARG A 153 2.33 23.88 16.66
N GLU A 154 1.11 24.30 16.34
CA GLU A 154 0.57 25.60 16.73
C GLU A 154 0.43 25.74 18.25
N GLU A 155 -0.07 24.71 18.93
CA GLU A 155 -0.16 24.67 20.40
C GLU A 155 1.23 24.80 21.05
N ASN A 156 2.24 24.10 20.51
CA ASN A 156 3.62 24.21 20.99
C ASN A 156 4.26 25.58 20.72
N LEU A 157 3.92 26.25 19.61
CA LEU A 157 4.38 27.62 19.36
C LEU A 157 3.75 28.59 20.36
N ASN A 158 2.43 28.49 20.58
CA ASN A 158 1.72 29.36 21.48
C ASN A 158 2.14 29.21 22.95
N SER A 159 2.49 27.98 23.39
CA SER A 159 3.01 27.74 24.75
C SER A 159 4.42 28.30 24.96
N ASN A 160 5.30 28.20 23.96
CA ASN A 160 6.65 28.75 24.01
C ASN A 160 6.66 30.28 24.00
N VAL A 161 5.78 30.90 23.19
CA VAL A 161 5.60 32.35 23.15
C VAL A 161 5.03 32.77 24.52
N SER A 162 4.10 32.00 25.12
CA SER A 162 3.55 32.22 26.47
C SER A 162 4.50 32.13 27.65
N GLY A 163 5.45 31.19 27.59
CA GLY A 163 6.56 31.16 28.54
C GLY A 163 7.44 32.41 28.48
N ASN A 164 7.65 32.97 27.27
CA ASN A 164 8.56 34.09 27.05
C ASN A 164 8.03 35.44 27.55
N TYR A 165 6.73 35.71 27.50
CA TYR A 165 6.20 36.95 28.12
C TYR A 165 6.17 36.87 29.65
N LYS A 166 5.99 35.67 30.23
CA LYS A 166 6.03 35.50 31.70
C LYS A 166 7.43 35.65 32.28
N THR A 167 8.48 35.32 31.53
CA THR A 167 9.87 35.51 31.96
C THR A 167 10.39 36.93 31.74
N ASN A 168 9.84 37.66 30.75
CA ASN A 168 10.25 39.04 30.45
C ASN A 168 9.36 40.12 31.10
N LEU A 169 8.18 39.78 31.65
CA LEU A 169 7.35 40.69 32.44
C LEU A 169 7.78 40.71 33.92
N LYS A 170 9.04 41.07 34.15
CA LYS A 170 9.56 41.53 35.45
C LYS A 170 10.08 42.96 35.26
N LEU A 171 9.23 43.83 34.72
CA LEU A 171 9.56 45.24 34.55
C LEU A 171 9.42 45.95 35.91
N PRO A 172 10.40 46.76 36.32
CA PRO A 172 10.25 47.59 37.51
C PRO A 172 9.16 48.61 37.22
N PHE A 173 8.12 48.62 38.06
CA PHE A 173 7.13 49.68 38.10
C PHE A 173 7.85 50.98 38.52
N SER A 174 8.27 51.79 37.54
CA SER A 174 8.71 53.16 37.77
C SER A 174 7.56 54.08 37.41
N ARG A 175 6.94 54.62 38.46
CA ARG A 175 5.92 55.67 38.42
C ARG A 175 6.55 56.91 37.79
N ARG A 176 6.08 57.32 36.61
CA ARG A 176 6.40 58.62 36.01
C ARG A 176 5.17 59.51 36.18
N ASP A 177 5.36 60.60 36.89
CA ASP A 177 4.35 61.63 37.15
C ASP A 177 4.16 62.48 35.90
N ASP A 178 2.99 62.40 35.27
CA ASP A 178 2.59 63.32 34.20
C ASP A 178 1.50 64.27 34.76
N SER A 179 1.96 65.27 35.52
CA SER A 179 1.22 66.51 35.70
C SER A 179 1.40 67.34 34.44
N HIS A 180 0.32 67.52 33.66
CA HIS A 180 0.00 68.69 32.81
C HIS A 180 -0.83 68.25 31.59
N LEU A 181 -2.15 68.20 31.73
CA LEU A 181 -3.11 68.49 30.65
C LEU A 181 -4.50 68.68 31.29
N LYS A 182 -5.01 69.93 31.24
CA LYS A 182 -6.38 70.29 31.65
C LYS A 182 -7.39 69.76 30.62
N PRO A 183 -8.60 69.31 31.03
CA PRO A 183 -9.65 68.91 30.11
C PRO A 183 -10.41 70.15 29.63
N ASN A 184 -10.62 70.26 28.32
CA ASN A 184 -11.62 71.16 27.76
C ASN A 184 -12.78 70.33 27.18
N SER A 185 -13.95 70.91 27.34
CA SER A 185 -15.29 70.35 27.26
C SER A 185 -15.75 69.98 25.85
N GLU A 186 -16.82 69.17 25.84
CA GLU A 186 -17.80 69.02 24.75
C GLU A 186 -17.37 68.25 23.49
N ASN A 187 -17.76 66.96 23.45
CA ASN A 187 -18.67 66.51 22.40
C ASN A 187 -19.35 65.19 22.81
N LYS A 188 -20.69 65.26 22.96
CA LYS A 188 -21.57 64.09 22.94
C LYS A 188 -21.60 63.60 21.50
N GLY A 189 -21.08 62.40 21.24
CA GLY A 189 -21.07 61.77 19.92
C GLY A 189 -21.25 60.27 20.05
N THR A 190 -22.39 59.81 19.56
CA THR A 190 -22.89 58.44 19.37
C THR A 190 -21.81 57.39 19.04
N LEU A 191 -21.83 56.27 19.76
CA LEU A 191 -21.13 55.04 19.41
C LEU A 191 -21.86 54.37 18.23
N ASP A 192 -21.44 54.67 17.00
CA ASP A 192 -21.83 53.90 15.83
C ASP A 192 -20.94 52.65 15.69
N MET A 193 -21.57 51.50 15.88
CA MET A 193 -21.01 50.17 15.64
C MET A 193 -20.83 49.96 14.14
N VAL A 194 -19.62 50.19 13.62
CA VAL A 194 -19.28 49.87 12.23
C VAL A 194 -19.07 48.36 12.09
N PHE A 195 -20.10 47.67 11.59
CA PHE A 195 -19.99 46.34 11.00
C PHE A 195 -19.16 46.43 9.70
N TYR A 196 -18.02 45.74 9.64
CA TYR A 196 -17.31 45.53 8.37
C TYR A 196 -17.93 44.33 7.62
N PRO A 197 -18.26 44.45 6.33
CA PRO A 197 -18.71 43.33 5.53
C PRO A 197 -17.54 42.42 5.15
N PHE A 198 -17.73 41.11 5.35
CA PHE A 198 -16.80 40.04 5.00
C PHE A 198 -16.72 39.92 3.47
N ASN A 199 -15.73 40.58 2.85
CA ASN A 199 -15.55 40.59 1.41
C ASN A 199 -14.80 39.34 0.91
N SER A 200 -15.36 38.72 -0.12
CA SER A 200 -15.02 37.44 -0.74
C SER A 200 -13.78 37.50 -1.63
N ALA A 201 -12.58 37.55 -1.04
CA ALA A 201 -11.31 37.55 -1.76
C ALA A 201 -10.20 36.54 -1.34
N PRO A 202 -10.43 35.41 -0.62
CA PRO A 202 -9.32 34.48 -0.32
C PRO A 202 -9.27 33.19 -1.16
N LYS A 203 -10.21 32.92 -2.08
CA LYS A 203 -10.29 31.59 -2.74
C LYS A 203 -9.16 31.31 -3.75
N LYS A 204 -8.70 32.33 -4.48
CA LYS A 204 -7.68 32.14 -5.55
C LYS A 204 -6.27 31.90 -4.99
N LEU A 205 -5.91 32.62 -3.91
CA LEU A 205 -4.64 32.47 -3.19
C LEU A 205 -4.55 31.18 -2.37
N MET A 206 -5.67 30.66 -1.87
CA MET A 206 -5.71 29.34 -1.22
C MET A 206 -5.50 28.18 -2.20
N LEU A 207 -6.11 28.24 -3.39
CA LEU A 207 -5.94 27.19 -4.41
C LEU A 207 -4.47 27.08 -4.90
N GLU A 208 -3.77 28.20 -5.04
CA GLU A 208 -2.38 28.24 -5.49
C GLU A 208 -1.40 27.74 -4.40
N ARG A 209 -1.73 27.95 -3.12
CA ARG A 209 -1.02 27.32 -1.98
C ARG A 209 -1.31 25.83 -1.88
N GLN A 210 -2.56 25.39 -2.03
CA GLN A 210 -2.91 23.97 -1.95
C GLN A 210 -2.31 23.15 -3.10
N THR A 211 -2.25 23.70 -4.32
CA THR A 211 -1.62 23.03 -5.47
C THR A 211 -0.10 22.92 -5.31
N SER A 212 0.57 23.95 -4.79
CA SER A 212 2.01 23.90 -4.52
C SER A 212 2.39 23.00 -3.33
N GLU A 213 1.55 22.92 -2.30
CA GLU A 213 1.72 21.96 -1.19
C GLU A 213 1.46 20.51 -1.64
N CYS A 214 0.45 20.28 -2.49
CA CYS A 214 0.13 18.96 -3.04
C CYS A 214 1.25 18.41 -3.96
N LEU A 215 1.88 19.27 -4.78
CA LEU A 215 3.06 18.89 -5.57
C LEU A 215 4.29 18.59 -4.69
N ARG A 216 4.42 19.30 -3.55
CA ARG A 216 5.51 19.10 -2.60
C ARG A 216 5.33 17.81 -1.81
N THR A 217 4.11 17.47 -1.37
CA THR A 217 3.79 16.22 -0.67
C THR A 217 3.86 15.01 -1.60
N ASN A 218 3.42 15.11 -2.86
CA ASN A 218 3.58 14.03 -3.85
C ASN A 218 5.06 13.68 -4.08
N SER A 219 5.94 14.70 -4.08
CA SER A 219 7.40 14.49 -4.12
C SER A 219 7.98 13.88 -2.85
N GLN A 220 7.42 14.16 -1.67
CA GLN A 220 7.83 13.53 -0.40
C GLN A 220 7.35 12.09 -0.27
N ILE A 221 6.09 11.80 -0.63
CA ILE A 221 5.54 10.44 -0.65
C ILE A 221 6.32 9.57 -1.63
N LYS A 222 6.65 10.09 -2.83
CA LYS A 222 7.51 9.39 -3.79
C LYS A 222 8.90 9.12 -3.23
N ARG A 223 9.48 10.04 -2.46
CA ARG A 223 10.80 9.87 -1.82
C ARG A 223 10.78 8.87 -0.66
N GLU A 224 9.77 8.90 0.20
CA GLU A 224 9.65 7.98 1.34
C GLU A 224 9.21 6.58 0.90
N LEU A 225 8.33 6.46 -0.11
CA LEU A 225 8.01 5.18 -0.75
C LEU A 225 9.25 4.62 -1.46
N HIS A 226 10.03 5.44 -2.17
CA HIS A 226 11.28 5.00 -2.80
C HIS A 226 12.34 4.61 -1.77
N ARG A 227 12.45 5.30 -0.63
CA ARG A 227 13.35 4.91 0.48
C ARG A 227 12.92 3.62 1.15
N GLY A 228 11.63 3.47 1.49
CA GLY A 228 11.09 2.24 2.08
C GLY A 228 11.22 1.03 1.13
N CYS A 229 10.94 1.24 -0.16
CA CYS A 229 11.11 0.24 -1.20
C CYS A 229 12.60 -0.05 -1.44
N HIS A 230 13.48 0.94 -1.39
CA HIS A 230 14.94 0.74 -1.49
C HIS A 230 15.52 0.03 -0.26
N VAL A 231 15.03 0.27 0.96
CA VAL A 231 15.45 -0.46 2.17
C VAL A 231 15.00 -1.92 2.10
N LEU A 232 13.74 -2.18 1.73
CA LEU A 232 13.23 -3.53 1.53
C LEU A 232 13.92 -4.24 0.37
N PHE A 233 14.18 -3.54 -0.74
CA PHE A 233 14.86 -4.07 -1.92
C PHE A 233 16.35 -4.30 -1.66
N THR A 234 17.07 -3.39 -0.99
CA THR A 234 18.48 -3.62 -0.61
C THR A 234 18.62 -4.68 0.47
N PHE A 235 17.70 -4.78 1.42
CA PHE A 235 17.67 -5.88 2.38
C PHE A 235 17.38 -7.22 1.69
N ALA A 236 16.40 -7.26 0.79
CA ALA A 236 16.10 -8.43 -0.02
C ALA A 236 17.27 -8.81 -0.94
N LEU A 237 17.90 -7.86 -1.63
CA LEU A 237 19.07 -8.08 -2.49
C LEU A 237 20.30 -8.51 -1.69
N LYS A 238 20.55 -7.92 -0.53
CA LYS A 238 21.63 -8.33 0.38
C LYS A 238 21.40 -9.77 0.84
N ARG A 239 20.16 -10.12 1.18
CA ARG A 239 19.80 -11.49 1.56
C ARG A 239 19.85 -12.48 0.39
N ILE A 240 19.48 -12.07 -0.82
CA ILE A 240 19.63 -12.84 -2.06
C ILE A 240 21.11 -13.11 -2.35
N ARG A 241 21.97 -12.11 -2.18
CA ARG A 241 23.42 -12.23 -2.38
C ARG A 241 24.06 -13.15 -1.32
N GLU A 242 23.64 -13.05 -0.06
CA GLU A 242 24.04 -13.96 1.01
C GLU A 242 23.58 -15.40 0.74
N ASN A 243 22.33 -15.61 0.30
CA ASN A 243 21.78 -16.93 0.01
C ASN A 243 22.41 -17.59 -1.24
N LYS A 244 22.72 -16.80 -2.28
CA LYS A 244 23.50 -17.30 -3.43
C LYS A 244 24.93 -17.68 -3.04
N ARG A 245 25.57 -16.95 -2.12
CA ARG A 245 26.92 -17.25 -1.64
C ARG A 245 26.98 -18.56 -0.85
N SER A 246 25.98 -18.82 0.00
CA SER A 246 25.86 -20.10 0.72
C SER A 246 25.55 -21.28 -0.21
N HIS A 247 24.71 -21.09 -1.24
CA HIS A 247 24.46 -22.12 -2.24
C HIS A 247 25.69 -22.42 -3.11
N VAL A 248 26.46 -21.41 -3.53
CA VAL A 248 27.69 -21.63 -4.33
C VAL A 248 28.78 -22.34 -3.50
N GLN A 249 28.92 -22.03 -2.21
CA GLN A 249 29.84 -22.73 -1.31
C GLN A 249 29.42 -24.17 -1.01
N ALA A 250 28.12 -24.47 -0.97
CA ALA A 250 27.60 -25.83 -0.77
C ALA A 250 27.61 -26.70 -2.04
N VAL A 251 27.50 -26.09 -3.23
CA VAL A 251 27.36 -26.80 -4.51
C VAL A 251 28.72 -27.16 -5.15
N ASN A 252 29.76 -26.34 -4.96
CA ASN A 252 31.09 -26.60 -5.53
C ASN A 252 31.71 -27.97 -5.13
N PRO A 253 31.64 -28.45 -3.87
CA PRO A 253 32.15 -29.77 -3.54
C PRO A 253 31.25 -30.91 -4.06
N CYS A 254 29.94 -30.69 -4.22
CA CYS A 254 29.01 -31.72 -4.71
C CYS A 254 29.08 -31.93 -6.23
N ILE A 255 29.35 -30.89 -7.02
CA ILE A 255 29.51 -31.01 -8.48
C ILE A 255 30.75 -31.85 -8.82
N GLY A 256 31.86 -31.68 -8.09
CA GLY A 256 33.09 -32.47 -8.33
C GLY A 256 32.96 -33.96 -7.99
N VAL A 257 32.04 -34.33 -7.11
CA VAL A 257 31.77 -35.74 -6.75
C VAL A 257 30.81 -36.38 -7.78
N CYS A 258 29.78 -35.66 -8.22
CA CYS A 258 28.83 -36.17 -9.23
C CYS A 258 29.43 -36.34 -10.63
N THR A 259 30.35 -35.47 -11.07
CA THR A 259 30.97 -35.58 -12.39
C THR A 259 31.94 -36.77 -12.49
N ASN A 260 32.64 -37.10 -11.40
CA ASN A 260 33.52 -38.27 -11.33
C ASN A 260 32.74 -39.59 -11.34
N GLU A 261 31.59 -39.66 -10.67
CA GLU A 261 30.73 -40.85 -10.70
C GLU A 261 30.04 -41.02 -12.07
N MET A 262 29.52 -39.96 -12.70
CA MET A 262 28.89 -40.07 -14.04
C MET A 262 29.87 -40.54 -15.14
N ASN A 263 31.14 -40.11 -15.12
CA ASN A 263 32.14 -40.57 -16.09
C ASN A 263 32.47 -42.08 -15.94
N LYS A 264 32.27 -42.64 -14.75
CA LYS A 264 32.45 -44.06 -14.45
C LYS A 264 31.31 -44.93 -14.99
N TYR A 265 30.10 -44.36 -15.11
CA TYR A 265 28.92 -45.03 -15.65
C TYR A 265 28.83 -44.96 -17.18
N ILE A 266 29.22 -43.83 -17.79
CA ILE A 266 29.16 -43.64 -19.26
C ILE A 266 30.12 -44.58 -20.00
N THR A 267 31.25 -44.95 -19.39
CA THR A 267 32.22 -45.89 -20.00
C THR A 267 31.78 -47.36 -19.97
N LYS A 268 30.71 -47.72 -19.24
CA LYS A 268 30.22 -49.11 -19.12
C LYS A 268 29.03 -49.46 -20.01
N THR A 269 28.31 -48.50 -20.60
CA THR A 269 27.02 -48.75 -21.27
C THR A 269 27.00 -48.59 -22.79
N THR A 270 28.14 -48.49 -23.47
CA THR A 270 28.17 -48.52 -24.94
C THR A 270 27.94 -49.94 -25.47
N TYR A 271 26.66 -50.28 -25.69
CA TYR A 271 26.24 -51.46 -26.46
C TYR A 271 26.53 -51.24 -27.96
N PRO A 272 26.99 -52.28 -28.70
CA PRO A 272 27.29 -52.15 -30.13
C PRO A 272 26.02 -51.98 -30.96
N ARG A 273 25.99 -50.95 -31.81
CA ARG A 273 24.98 -50.73 -32.86
C ARG A 273 24.95 -51.95 -33.80
N GLN A 274 23.83 -52.64 -33.87
CA GLN A 274 23.60 -53.67 -34.90
C GLN A 274 23.42 -53.01 -36.27
N LYS A 275 24.08 -53.60 -37.28
CA LYS A 275 24.02 -53.23 -38.70
C LYS A 275 22.78 -53.82 -39.36
#